data_AF-O85106-F1
#
_entry.id   AF-O85106-F1
#
_cell.length_a   1.000
_cell.length_b   1.000
_cell.length_c   1.000
_cell.angle_alpha   90.00
_cell.angle_beta   90.00
_cell.angle_gamma   90.00
#
_symmetry.space_group_name_H-M   'P 1'
#
loop_
_entity.id
_entity.type
_entity.pdbx_description
1 polymer ?
#
loop_
_entity_poly.entity_id
_entity_poly.type
_entity_poly.pdbx_seq_one_letter_code
_entity_poly.pdbx_strand_id
1 'polypeptide(L)'
;MPPEAVHMSRLIDAVYFPILIILLVGTYHMHFMLLAGDWDFWMDWKDRQWWPVVTPIVGITYCSAIMYYLWVNYRQPFGATLCVVCLLIGEWLTRYWGFYWWSHYPINFVTPGIMLPGALMLDFTLYLTRNWLVTALVGGGFFGLLFYPGNWPIFGPTHLPIVVEGTLLSMADYMGHLYVRTGTPEYVRHIEQGSLRTFGGHTTVIAA
;
A
#
# COMPACT_ATOMS: atom_id res chain seq x y z
N MET A 1 -16.14 -23.42 30.73
CA MET A 1 -17.33 -22.64 30.35
C MET A 1 -18.40 -23.62 29.90
N PRO A 2 -19.69 -23.38 30.21
CA PRO A 2 -20.77 -24.17 29.65
C PRO A 2 -20.78 -24.06 28.11
N PRO A 3 -21.23 -25.09 27.38
CA PRO A 3 -21.21 -25.11 25.92
C PRO A 3 -21.97 -23.92 25.30
N GLU A 4 -23.03 -23.46 25.95
CA GLU A 4 -23.80 -22.27 25.53
C GLU A 4 -22.97 -20.98 25.60
N ALA A 5 -22.16 -20.80 26.64
CA ALA A 5 -21.31 -19.62 26.76
C ALA A 5 -20.19 -19.60 25.72
N VAL A 6 -19.65 -20.77 25.35
CA VAL A 6 -18.67 -20.88 24.26
C VAL A 6 -19.31 -20.52 22.92
N HIS A 7 -20.53 -21.01 22.67
CA HIS A 7 -21.26 -20.69 21.45
C HIS A 7 -21.56 -19.18 21.35
N MET A 8 -22.04 -18.57 22.44
CA MET A 8 -22.31 -17.13 22.49
C MET A 8 -21.03 -16.30 22.28
N SER A 9 -19.91 -16.69 22.88
CA SER A 9 -18.61 -16.03 22.63
C SER A 9 -18.23 -16.05 21.16
N ARG A 10 -18.38 -17.21 20.49
CA ARG A 10 -18.06 -17.32 19.06
C ARG A 10 -18.98 -16.49 18.17
N LEU A 11 -20.25 -16.34 18.56
CA LEU A 11 -21.18 -15.47 17.85
C LEU A 11 -20.78 -14.00 17.98
N ILE A 12 -20.32 -13.57 19.18
CA ILE A 12 -19.81 -12.21 19.38
C ILE A 12 -18.58 -11.98 18.49
N ASP A 13 -17.63 -12.92 18.45
CA ASP A 13 -16.46 -12.83 17.56
C ASP A 13 -16.89 -12.72 16.09
N ALA A 14 -17.85 -13.53 15.67
CA ALA A 14 -18.38 -13.55 14.31
C ALA A 14 -19.10 -12.25 13.90
N VAL A 15 -19.61 -11.47 14.86
CA VAL A 15 -20.21 -10.15 14.61
C VAL A 15 -19.15 -9.04 14.66
N TYR A 16 -18.23 -9.12 15.61
CA TYR A 16 -17.23 -8.09 15.84
C TYR A 16 -16.26 -7.95 14.67
N PHE A 17 -15.71 -9.06 14.16
CA PHE A 17 -14.70 -9.03 13.09
C PHE A 17 -15.21 -8.39 11.79
N PRO A 18 -16.41 -8.73 11.27
CA PRO A 18 -16.95 -8.05 10.09
C PRO A 18 -17.13 -6.54 10.27
N ILE A 19 -17.57 -6.10 11.45
CA ILE A 19 -17.72 -4.66 11.75
C ILE A 19 -16.35 -3.98 11.71
N LEU A 20 -15.35 -4.59 12.35
CA LEU A 20 -13.97 -4.08 12.33
C LEU A 20 -13.44 -3.99 10.89
N ILE A 21 -13.63 -5.03 10.07
CA ILE A 21 -13.18 -5.05 8.68
C ILE A 21 -13.83 -3.92 7.88
N ILE A 22 -15.16 -3.75 7.97
CA ILE A 22 -15.86 -2.68 7.24
C ILE A 22 -15.36 -1.30 7.66
N LEU A 23 -15.16 -1.10 8.97
CA LEU A 23 -14.64 0.16 9.50
C LEU A 23 -13.22 0.44 9.01
N LEU A 24 -12.35 -0.57 8.98
CA LEU A 24 -10.98 -0.45 8.46
C LEU A 24 -10.98 -0.19 6.96
N VAL A 25 -11.73 -0.95 6.17
CA VAL A 25 -11.87 -0.75 4.72
C VAL A 25 -12.34 0.68 4.43
N GLY A 26 -13.29 1.22 5.19
CA GLY A 26 -13.74 2.59 4.97
C GLY A 26 -12.71 3.64 5.39
N THR A 27 -12.31 3.62 6.67
CA THR A 27 -11.52 4.70 7.26
C THR A 27 -10.06 4.70 6.82
N TYR A 28 -9.42 3.52 6.75
CA TYR A 28 -8.04 3.42 6.32
C TYR A 28 -7.92 3.75 4.83
N HIS A 29 -8.85 3.28 4.00
CA HIS A 29 -8.86 3.61 2.59
C HIS A 29 -9.05 5.10 2.35
N MET A 30 -9.97 5.79 3.06
CA MET A 30 -10.11 7.25 2.97
C MET A 30 -8.82 7.97 3.37
N HIS A 31 -8.20 7.59 4.49
CA HIS A 31 -6.95 8.19 4.94
C HIS A 31 -5.82 8.00 3.92
N PHE A 32 -5.64 6.77 3.42
CA PHE A 32 -4.62 6.43 2.46
C PHE A 32 -4.84 7.11 1.11
N MET A 33 -6.09 7.09 0.62
CA MET A 33 -6.51 7.73 -0.62
C MET A 33 -6.20 9.23 -0.63
N LEU A 34 -6.46 9.93 0.46
CA LEU A 34 -6.27 11.39 0.53
C LEU A 34 -4.80 11.82 0.63
N LEU A 35 -3.90 10.93 1.04
CA LEU A 35 -2.50 11.27 1.34
C LEU A 35 -1.49 10.61 0.40
N ALA A 36 -1.75 9.37 -0.02
CA ALA A 36 -0.88 8.57 -0.88
C ALA A 36 -1.62 8.02 -2.12
N GLY A 37 -2.93 8.27 -2.23
CA GLY A 37 -3.79 7.65 -3.26
C GLY A 37 -3.33 7.96 -4.67
N ASP A 38 -2.85 9.18 -4.95
CA ASP A 38 -2.44 9.55 -6.30
C ASP A 38 -1.29 8.69 -6.84
N TRP A 39 -0.31 8.34 -6.00
CA TRP A 39 0.77 7.41 -6.38
C TRP A 39 0.32 5.96 -6.45
N ASP A 40 -0.69 5.59 -5.66
CA ASP A 40 -1.26 4.25 -5.71
C ASP A 40 -2.19 4.07 -6.92
N PHE A 41 -2.82 5.15 -7.40
CA PHE A 41 -3.80 5.10 -8.47
C PHE A 41 -3.21 4.67 -9.81
N TRP A 42 -2.06 5.23 -10.15
CA TRP A 42 -1.57 5.18 -11.52
C TRP A 42 -0.22 4.48 -11.60
N MET A 43 -0.02 3.70 -12.66
CA MET A 43 1.27 3.03 -12.90
C MET A 43 2.38 4.04 -13.19
N ASP A 44 2.08 5.11 -13.93
CA ASP A 44 3.04 6.16 -14.28
C ASP A 44 3.39 7.06 -13.09
N TRP A 45 2.74 6.92 -11.93
CA TRP A 45 3.14 7.63 -10.71
C TRP A 45 4.05 6.81 -9.80
N LYS A 46 4.18 5.49 -10.02
CA LYS A 46 4.98 4.59 -9.19
C LYS A 46 6.47 4.73 -9.49
N ASP A 47 7.04 5.84 -9.04
CA ASP A 47 8.42 6.24 -9.28
C ASP A 47 9.39 5.67 -8.24
N ARG A 48 10.65 6.11 -8.30
CA ARG A 48 11.74 5.63 -7.43
C ARG A 48 11.95 6.47 -6.18
N GLN A 49 11.37 7.67 -6.11
CA GLN A 49 11.60 8.62 -5.02
C GLN A 49 10.33 8.83 -4.19
N TRP A 50 9.24 9.28 -4.79
CA TRP A 50 8.09 9.75 -4.02
C TRP A 50 7.17 8.62 -3.60
N TRP A 51 6.87 7.68 -4.50
CA TRP A 51 6.06 6.53 -4.20
C TRP A 51 6.61 5.67 -3.03
N PRO A 52 7.90 5.24 -3.04
CA PRO A 52 8.46 4.48 -1.92
C PRO A 52 8.65 5.26 -0.62
N VAL A 53 8.53 6.59 -0.64
CA VAL A 53 8.56 7.43 0.58
C VAL A 53 7.16 7.64 1.13
N VAL A 54 6.25 8.17 0.31
CA VAL A 54 4.92 8.60 0.75
C VAL A 54 4.08 7.40 1.15
N THR A 55 4.07 6.33 0.35
CA THR A 55 3.19 5.18 0.59
C THR A 55 3.48 4.47 1.92
N PRO A 56 4.74 4.11 2.26
CA PRO A 56 5.01 3.47 3.55
C PRO A 56 4.78 4.39 4.76
N ILE A 57 5.13 5.69 4.64
CA ILE A 57 4.93 6.66 5.73
C ILE A 57 3.45 6.83 6.05
N VAL A 58 2.60 6.93 5.03
CA VAL A 58 1.15 7.04 5.22
C VAL A 58 0.56 5.70 5.69
N GLY A 59 0.96 4.60 5.08
CA GLY A 59 0.40 3.27 5.35
C GLY A 59 0.68 2.73 6.75
N ILE A 60 1.82 3.08 7.36
CA ILE A 60 2.17 2.58 8.69
C ILE A 60 1.28 3.15 9.81
N THR A 61 0.60 4.27 9.58
CA THR A 61 -0.20 4.98 10.60
C THR A 61 -1.32 4.08 11.16
N TYR A 62 -2.21 3.58 10.30
CA TYR A 62 -3.29 2.67 10.70
C TYR A 62 -2.77 1.31 11.17
N CYS A 63 -1.72 0.80 10.52
CA CYS A 63 -1.08 -0.45 10.93
C CYS A 63 -0.64 -0.36 12.40
N SER A 64 0.01 0.75 12.79
CA SER A 64 0.46 0.97 14.17
C SER A 64 -0.71 1.09 15.16
N ALA A 65 -1.78 1.80 14.79
CA ALA A 65 -2.94 2.02 15.65
C ALA A 65 -3.72 0.73 15.94
N ILE A 66 -3.98 -0.09 14.91
CA ILE A 66 -4.71 -1.35 15.08
C ILE A 66 -3.83 -2.41 15.72
N MET A 67 -2.53 -2.43 15.40
CA MET A 67 -1.59 -3.28 16.10
C MET A 67 -1.54 -2.95 17.59
N TYR A 68 -1.52 -1.66 17.97
CA TYR A 68 -1.64 -1.26 19.38
C TYR A 68 -2.92 -1.78 20.01
N TYR A 69 -4.07 -1.52 19.38
CA TYR A 69 -5.37 -1.94 19.92
C TYR A 69 -5.49 -3.46 20.09
N LEU A 70 -5.12 -4.25 19.09
CA LEU A 70 -5.24 -5.70 19.12
C LEU A 70 -4.22 -6.36 20.05
N TRP A 71 -2.99 -5.85 20.09
CA TRP A 71 -1.96 -6.42 20.95
C TRP A 71 -2.16 -6.10 22.43
N VAL A 72 -2.53 -4.85 22.76
CA VAL A 72 -2.71 -4.45 24.16
C VAL A 72 -3.92 -5.13 24.79
N ASN A 73 -5.05 -5.18 24.06
CA ASN A 73 -6.30 -5.69 24.61
C ASN A 73 -6.46 -7.21 24.44
N TYR A 74 -6.00 -7.77 23.31
CA TYR A 74 -6.29 -9.16 22.93
C TYR A 74 -5.05 -10.02 22.68
N ARG A 75 -3.84 -9.43 22.73
CA ARG A 75 -2.56 -10.11 22.44
C ARG A 75 -2.54 -10.79 21.06
N GLN A 76 -3.28 -10.24 20.11
CA GLN A 76 -3.38 -10.74 18.74
C GLN A 76 -2.26 -10.15 17.86
N PRO A 77 -1.40 -10.97 17.24
CA PRO A 77 -0.22 -10.50 16.47
C PRO A 77 -0.49 -10.40 14.96
N PHE A 78 -1.60 -9.81 14.55
CA PHE A 78 -1.95 -9.66 13.12
C PHE A 78 -2.56 -8.28 12.80
N GLY A 79 -2.22 -7.26 13.57
CA GLY A 79 -2.86 -5.95 13.45
C GLY A 79 -2.44 -5.20 12.18
N ALA A 80 -1.16 -5.20 11.85
CA ALA A 80 -0.68 -4.54 10.63
C ALA A 80 -1.16 -5.28 9.38
N THR A 81 -1.09 -6.61 9.39
CA THR A 81 -1.57 -7.46 8.28
C THR A 81 -3.07 -7.33 8.05
N LEU A 82 -3.89 -7.28 9.12
CA LEU A 82 -5.32 -7.02 9.01
C LEU A 82 -5.59 -5.68 8.30
N CYS A 83 -4.91 -4.60 8.72
CA CYS A 83 -5.04 -3.29 8.10
C CYS A 83 -4.71 -3.31 6.61
N VAL A 84 -3.56 -3.84 6.23
CA VAL A 84 -3.11 -3.86 4.83
C VAL A 84 -4.01 -4.74 3.97
N VAL A 85 -4.49 -5.88 4.47
CA VAL A 85 -5.45 -6.72 3.74
C VAL A 85 -6.77 -5.98 3.54
N CYS A 86 -7.28 -5.28 4.57
CA CYS A 86 -8.49 -4.47 4.44
C CYS A 86 -8.33 -3.34 3.43
N LEU A 87 -7.17 -2.65 3.43
CA LEU A 87 -6.87 -1.63 2.43
C LEU A 87 -6.87 -2.21 1.02
N LEU A 88 -6.13 -3.30 0.80
CA LEU A 88 -6.05 -3.95 -0.52
C LEU A 88 -7.42 -4.41 -1.01
N ILE A 89 -8.28 -4.95 -0.14
CA ILE A 89 -9.66 -5.30 -0.50
C ILE A 89 -10.42 -4.06 -0.97
N GLY A 90 -10.34 -2.96 -0.22
CA GLY A 90 -10.98 -1.69 -0.58
C GLY A 90 -10.48 -1.14 -1.92
N GLU A 91 -9.16 -1.11 -2.11
CA GLU A 91 -8.53 -0.66 -3.35
C GLU A 91 -8.96 -1.52 -4.53
N TRP A 92 -8.84 -2.85 -4.44
CA TRP A 92 -9.21 -3.76 -5.52
C TRP A 92 -10.68 -3.66 -5.91
N LEU A 93 -11.58 -3.50 -4.93
CA LEU A 93 -13.00 -3.25 -5.21
C LEU A 93 -13.17 -1.96 -6.02
N THR A 94 -12.54 -0.86 -5.61
CA THR A 94 -12.61 0.41 -6.34
C THR A 94 -11.94 0.32 -7.71
N ARG A 95 -10.83 -0.42 -7.85
CA ARG A 95 -10.09 -0.57 -9.11
C ARG A 95 -10.90 -1.34 -10.13
N TYR A 96 -11.53 -2.43 -9.69
CA TYR A 96 -12.34 -3.25 -10.58
C TYR A 96 -13.67 -2.56 -10.95
N TRP A 97 -14.45 -2.13 -9.96
CA TRP A 97 -15.79 -1.60 -10.22
C TRP A 97 -15.80 -0.14 -10.67
N GLY A 98 -14.90 0.69 -10.13
CA GLY A 98 -14.83 2.12 -10.46
C GLY A 98 -13.93 2.41 -11.67
N PHE A 99 -12.67 1.98 -11.62
CA PHE A 99 -11.72 2.32 -12.68
C PHE A 99 -11.91 1.48 -13.94
N TYR A 100 -12.01 0.15 -13.81
CA TYR A 100 -12.12 -0.75 -14.96
C TYR A 100 -13.54 -0.87 -15.51
N TRP A 101 -14.51 -1.23 -14.68
CA TRP A 101 -15.88 -1.47 -15.13
C TRP A 101 -16.60 -0.20 -15.57
N TRP A 102 -16.55 0.87 -14.75
CA TRP A 102 -17.24 2.12 -15.05
C TRP A 102 -16.43 3.04 -15.99
N SER A 103 -15.13 3.19 -15.73
CA SER A 103 -14.30 4.20 -16.42
C SER A 103 -13.39 3.64 -17.51
N HIS A 104 -13.39 2.32 -17.72
CA HIS A 104 -12.65 1.62 -18.77
C HIS A 104 -11.12 1.81 -18.76
N TYR A 105 -10.52 2.14 -17.61
CA TYR A 105 -9.06 2.07 -17.46
C TYR A 105 -8.62 0.61 -17.31
N PRO A 106 -7.56 0.17 -18.00
CA PRO A 106 -7.14 -1.22 -17.93
C PRO A 106 -6.53 -1.53 -16.55
N ILE A 107 -6.78 -2.73 -16.05
CA ILE A 107 -6.36 -3.12 -14.69
C ILE A 107 -4.86 -2.98 -14.48
N ASN A 108 -4.04 -3.34 -15.48
CA ASN A 108 -2.60 -3.20 -15.41
C ASN A 108 -2.12 -1.75 -15.22
N PHE A 109 -2.91 -0.74 -15.59
CA PHE A 109 -2.58 0.67 -15.39
C PHE A 109 -2.93 1.17 -13.98
N VAL A 110 -3.94 0.56 -13.37
CA VAL A 110 -4.52 1.01 -12.09
C VAL A 110 -4.26 0.03 -10.95
N THR A 111 -3.35 -0.93 -11.13
CA THR A 111 -2.98 -1.92 -10.11
C THR A 111 -2.46 -1.21 -8.84
N PRO A 112 -3.01 -1.50 -7.65
CA PRO A 112 -2.52 -0.94 -6.39
C PRO A 112 -1.18 -1.56 -5.98
N GLY A 113 -0.40 -0.81 -5.22
CA GLY A 113 0.82 -1.31 -4.56
C GLY A 113 0.49 -2.23 -3.39
N ILE A 114 1.44 -3.08 -3.03
CA ILE A 114 1.32 -4.00 -1.89
C ILE A 114 2.24 -3.58 -0.74
N MET A 115 1.71 -3.57 0.47
CA MET A 115 2.48 -3.35 1.71
C MET A 115 2.55 -4.61 2.57
N LEU A 116 2.11 -5.75 2.04
CA LEU A 116 1.95 -7.00 2.79
C LEU A 116 3.28 -7.55 3.36
N PRO A 117 4.42 -7.54 2.64
CA PRO A 117 5.70 -7.98 3.20
C PRO A 117 6.14 -7.12 4.39
N GLY A 118 5.97 -5.80 4.30
CA GLY A 118 6.26 -4.86 5.39
C GLY A 118 5.35 -5.10 6.59
N ALA A 119 4.05 -5.26 6.38
CA ALA A 119 3.08 -5.51 7.44
C ALA A 119 3.36 -6.81 8.20
N LEU A 120 3.75 -7.88 7.49
CA LEU A 120 4.14 -9.16 8.11
C LEU A 120 5.36 -8.99 9.01
N MET A 121 6.40 -8.28 8.55
CA MET A 121 7.59 -8.02 9.36
C MET A 121 7.26 -7.19 10.60
N LEU A 122 6.36 -6.21 10.45
CA LEU A 122 5.91 -5.36 11.55
C LEU A 122 5.19 -6.19 12.63
N ASP A 123 4.24 -7.06 12.24
CA ASP A 123 3.57 -7.97 13.16
C ASP A 123 4.55 -8.99 13.79
N PHE A 124 5.48 -9.56 13.02
CA PHE A 124 6.47 -10.53 13.53
C PHE A 124 7.44 -9.92 14.54
N THR A 125 7.93 -8.70 14.29
CA THR A 125 8.82 -8.03 15.25
C THR A 125 8.13 -7.78 16.58
N LEU A 126 6.86 -7.37 16.58
CA LEU A 126 6.08 -7.23 17.81
C LEU A 126 5.85 -8.57 18.50
N TYR A 127 5.46 -9.60 17.74
CA TYR A 127 5.19 -10.92 18.29
C TYR A 127 6.40 -11.53 18.99
N LEU A 128 7.58 -11.46 18.35
CA LEU A 128 8.82 -12.05 18.83
C LEU A 128 9.43 -11.25 19.99
N THR A 129 9.47 -9.92 19.88
CA THR A 129 10.18 -9.08 20.86
C THR A 129 9.29 -8.59 21.99
N ARG A 130 7.96 -8.55 21.76
CA ARG A 130 6.94 -8.00 22.66
C ARG A 130 7.25 -6.57 23.14
N ASN A 131 8.06 -5.84 22.37
CA ASN A 131 8.59 -4.55 22.75
C ASN A 131 8.25 -3.52 21.66
N TRP A 132 7.55 -2.46 22.07
CA TRP A 132 7.13 -1.37 21.19
C TRP A 132 8.30 -0.59 20.59
N LEU A 133 9.37 -0.37 21.36
CA LEU A 133 10.53 0.38 20.89
C LEU A 133 11.27 -0.41 19.80
N VAL A 134 11.45 -1.72 20.00
CA VAL A 134 12.09 -2.58 18.99
C VAL A 134 11.21 -2.69 17.74
N THR A 135 9.90 -2.81 17.92
CA THR A 135 8.93 -2.85 16.81
C THR A 135 8.94 -1.55 16.00
N ALA A 136 9.00 -0.40 16.67
CA ALA A 136 9.02 0.90 16.00
C ALA A 136 10.30 1.09 15.15
N LEU A 137 11.46 0.70 15.69
CA LEU A 137 12.74 0.84 14.99
C LEU A 137 12.95 -0.23 13.91
N VAL A 138 12.84 -1.50 14.29
CA VAL A 138 13.16 -2.64 13.42
C VAL A 138 11.96 -2.97 12.53
N GLY A 139 10.77 -3.10 13.10
CA GLY A 139 9.54 -3.37 12.35
C GLY A 139 9.18 -2.21 11.42
N GLY A 140 9.26 -0.97 11.90
CA GLY A 140 9.09 0.23 11.09
C GLY A 140 10.14 0.35 9.97
N GLY A 141 11.41 0.09 10.26
CA GLY A 141 12.48 0.07 9.25
C GLY A 141 12.23 -0.97 8.15
N PHE A 142 11.83 -2.19 8.51
CA PHE A 142 11.47 -3.20 7.52
C PHE A 142 10.20 -2.87 6.72
N PHE A 143 9.26 -2.14 7.32
CA PHE A 143 8.03 -1.74 6.64
C PHE A 143 8.31 -0.85 5.43
N GLY A 144 9.21 0.14 5.57
CA GLY A 144 9.70 0.96 4.45
C GLY A 144 10.59 0.17 3.49
N LEU A 145 11.61 -0.49 4.03
CA LEU A 145 12.66 -1.15 3.23
C LEU A 145 12.10 -2.25 2.31
N LEU A 146 11.09 -3.00 2.75
CA LEU A 146 10.50 -4.08 1.97
C LEU A 146 9.42 -3.62 0.98
N PHE A 147 9.04 -2.35 1.01
CA PHE A 147 7.99 -1.84 0.12
C PHE A 147 8.39 -1.96 -1.36
N TYR A 148 9.50 -1.34 -1.76
CA TYR A 148 9.91 -1.35 -3.16
C TYR A 148 10.29 -2.76 -3.66
N PRO A 149 11.09 -3.57 -2.93
CA PRO A 149 11.38 -4.95 -3.32
C PRO A 149 10.14 -5.84 -3.37
N GLY A 150 9.17 -5.63 -2.47
CA GLY A 150 7.92 -6.39 -2.44
C GLY A 150 7.06 -6.15 -3.67
N ASN A 151 7.10 -4.94 -4.23
CA ASN A 151 6.32 -4.57 -5.41
C ASN A 151 7.04 -4.81 -6.74
N TRP A 152 8.37 -4.88 -6.73
CA TRP A 152 9.17 -5.05 -7.95
C TRP A 152 8.76 -6.24 -8.83
N PRO A 153 8.36 -7.42 -8.31
CA PRO A 153 7.88 -8.52 -9.15
C PRO A 153 6.62 -8.18 -9.96
N ILE A 154 5.79 -7.24 -9.49
CA ILE A 154 4.53 -6.83 -10.12
C ILE A 154 4.81 -5.72 -11.14
N PHE A 155 5.60 -4.72 -10.76
CA PHE A 155 5.78 -3.49 -11.56
C PHE A 155 7.09 -3.45 -12.36
N GLY A 156 8.06 -4.32 -12.08
CA GLY A 156 9.31 -4.42 -12.85
C GLY A 156 9.12 -4.44 -14.38
N PRO A 157 8.14 -5.21 -14.92
CA PRO A 157 7.87 -5.22 -16.37
C PRO A 157 7.40 -3.88 -16.96
N THR A 158 6.81 -2.98 -16.16
CA THR A 158 6.32 -1.68 -16.66
C THR A 158 7.45 -0.66 -16.84
N HIS A 159 8.64 -0.94 -16.31
CA HIS A 159 9.86 -0.14 -16.51
C HIS A 159 10.61 -0.50 -17.80
N LEU A 160 10.14 -1.46 -18.60
CA LEU A 160 10.77 -1.80 -19.87
C LEU A 160 10.75 -0.58 -20.82
N PRO A 161 11.87 -0.27 -21.48
CA PRO A 161 11.96 0.85 -22.39
C PRO A 161 11.25 0.54 -23.71
N ILE A 162 10.53 1.53 -24.23
CA ILE A 162 9.95 1.52 -25.57
C ILE A 162 10.24 2.85 -26.27
N VAL A 163 10.30 2.83 -27.61
CA VAL A 163 10.49 4.04 -28.42
C VAL A 163 9.21 4.33 -29.18
N VAL A 164 8.61 5.48 -28.90
CA VAL A 164 7.36 5.95 -29.53
C VAL A 164 7.65 7.30 -30.16
N GLU A 165 7.42 7.42 -31.48
CA GLU A 165 7.65 8.66 -32.23
C GLU A 165 9.06 9.26 -32.04
N GLY A 166 10.07 8.40 -31.85
CA GLY A 166 11.46 8.82 -31.62
C GLY A 166 11.78 9.24 -30.18
N THR A 167 10.81 9.17 -29.27
CA THR A 167 11.00 9.43 -27.83
C THR A 167 11.09 8.13 -27.04
N LEU A 168 12.00 8.09 -26.07
CA LEU A 168 12.14 6.97 -25.14
C LEU A 168 11.13 7.12 -24.01
N LEU A 169 10.26 6.13 -23.83
CA LEU A 169 9.29 6.05 -22.75
C LEU A 169 9.43 4.73 -22.01
N SER A 170 9.02 4.68 -20.75
CA SER A 170 8.71 3.40 -20.10
C SER A 170 7.34 2.89 -20.58
N MET A 171 7.09 1.60 -20.45
CA MET A 171 5.75 1.04 -20.68
C MET A 171 4.70 1.71 -19.78
N ALA A 172 5.05 2.07 -18.54
CA ALA A 172 4.19 2.82 -17.62
C ALA A 172 3.81 4.20 -18.18
N ASP A 173 4.78 4.98 -18.66
CA ASP A 173 4.55 6.31 -19.24
C ASP A 173 3.71 6.22 -20.51
N TYR A 174 3.96 5.19 -21.34
CA TYR A 174 3.17 4.98 -22.55
C TYR A 174 1.71 4.65 -22.25
N MET A 175 1.45 3.82 -21.23
CA MET A 175 0.09 3.58 -20.77
C MET A 175 -0.57 4.89 -20.27
N GLY A 176 0.15 5.71 -19.50
CA GLY A 176 -0.33 7.01 -19.06
C GLY A 176 -0.61 8.00 -20.19
N HIS A 177 0.09 7.87 -21.33
CA HIS A 177 -0.14 8.67 -22.53
C HIS A 177 -1.33 8.16 -23.36
N LEU A 178 -1.49 6.83 -23.50
CA LEU A 178 -2.58 6.21 -24.26
C LEU A 178 -3.94 6.37 -23.60
N TYR A 179 -4.01 6.18 -22.28
CA TYR A 179 -5.25 6.21 -21.52
C TYR A 179 -5.49 7.61 -20.97
N VAL A 180 -6.18 8.44 -21.76
CA VAL A 180 -6.43 9.85 -21.48
C VAL A 180 -7.18 10.03 -20.15
N ARG A 181 -6.56 10.79 -19.23
CA ARG A 181 -7.17 11.22 -17.98
C ARG A 181 -7.56 12.69 -18.08
N THR A 182 -8.85 12.99 -18.05
CA THR A 182 -9.38 14.35 -18.29
C THR A 182 -8.98 15.38 -17.22
N GLY A 183 -8.77 14.93 -15.98
CA GLY A 183 -8.45 15.81 -14.84
C GLY A 183 -7.03 15.69 -14.29
N THR A 184 -6.18 14.82 -14.83
CA THR A 184 -4.82 14.58 -14.32
C THR A 184 -3.79 14.67 -15.46
N PRO A 185 -3.47 15.90 -15.89
CA PRO A 185 -2.43 16.13 -16.88
C PRO A 185 -1.04 15.75 -16.32
N GLU A 186 -0.09 15.52 -17.23
CA GLU A 186 1.25 14.99 -16.89
C GLU A 186 1.99 15.84 -15.85
N TYR A 187 1.92 17.17 -15.92
CA TYR A 187 2.63 18.06 -15.01
C TYR A 187 2.16 18.01 -13.55
N VAL A 188 1.02 17.37 -13.27
CA VAL A 188 0.53 17.15 -11.89
C VAL A 188 1.25 15.98 -11.23
N ARG A 189 1.91 15.11 -12.01
CA ARG A 189 2.68 13.97 -11.51
C ARG A 189 3.82 14.46 -10.62
N HIS A 190 3.80 14.00 -9.37
CA HIS A 190 4.92 14.21 -8.48
C HIS A 190 5.83 12.97 -8.46
N ILE A 191 6.78 12.94 -9.39
CA ILE A 191 7.74 11.85 -9.58
C ILE A 191 9.17 12.37 -9.55
N GLU A 192 10.15 11.49 -9.48
CA GLU A 192 11.56 11.82 -9.66
C GLU A 192 11.81 12.51 -11.02
N GLN A 193 12.30 13.76 -10.99
CA GLN A 193 12.73 14.52 -12.18
C GLN A 193 14.27 14.71 -12.25
N GLY A 194 14.99 14.10 -11.31
CA GLY A 194 16.43 14.27 -11.12
C GLY A 194 16.79 15.60 -10.44
N SER A 195 18.00 15.66 -9.86
CA SER A 195 18.55 16.91 -9.33
C SER A 195 20.06 16.98 -9.56
N LEU A 196 20.65 18.17 -9.49
CA LEU A 196 22.11 18.33 -9.56
C LEU A 196 22.85 17.70 -8.36
N ARG A 197 22.12 17.23 -7.34
CA ARG A 197 22.65 16.66 -6.10
C ARG A 197 22.45 15.14 -6.02
N THR A 198 21.75 14.55 -7.00
CA THR A 198 21.50 13.10 -7.03
C THR A 198 22.63 12.40 -7.78
N PHE A 199 23.32 11.50 -7.10
CA PHE A 199 24.23 10.54 -7.73
C PHE A 199 23.40 9.32 -8.17
N GLY A 200 23.37 9.06 -9.48
CA GLY A 200 22.41 8.15 -10.11
C GLY A 200 22.46 6.70 -9.60
N GLY A 201 21.35 5.98 -9.78
CA GLY A 201 21.25 4.54 -9.54
C GLY A 201 20.90 4.11 -8.10
N HIS A 202 20.96 5.01 -7.12
CA HIS A 202 20.72 4.70 -5.71
C HIS A 202 19.47 5.34 -5.11
N THR A 203 18.65 6.02 -5.91
CA THR A 203 17.50 6.79 -5.40
C THR A 203 16.48 5.94 -4.68
N THR A 204 16.18 4.74 -5.18
CA THR A 204 15.28 3.78 -4.52
C THR A 204 15.76 3.34 -3.15
N VAL A 205 17.08 3.12 -2.99
CA VAL A 205 17.68 2.66 -1.74
C VAL A 205 17.74 3.77 -0.70
N ILE A 206 17.91 5.02 -1.13
CA ILE A 206 17.91 6.18 -0.23
C ILE A 206 16.48 6.55 0.19
N ALA A 207 15.52 6.33 -0.71
CA ALA A 207 14.10 6.59 -0.48
C ALA A 207 13.45 5.61 0.50
N ALA A 208 13.89 4.34 0.47
CA ALA A 208 13.38 3.26 1.32
C ALA A 208 13.96 3.26 2.74
#